data_AF-A0A972S2U8-F1
#
_entry.id   AF-A0A972S2U8-F1
#
_cell.length_a   1.000
_cell.length_b   1.000
_cell.length_c   1.000
_cell.angle_alpha   90.00
_cell.angle_beta   90.00
_cell.angle_gamma   90.00
#
_symmetry.space_group_name_H-M   'P 1'
#
loop_
_entity.id
_entity.type
_entity.pdbx_description
1 polymer ?
#
loop_
_entity_poly.entity_id
_entity_poly.type
_entity_poly.pdbx_seq_one_letter_code
_entity_poly.pdbx_strand_id
1 'polypeptide(L)'
;MEKLFQNLNEDQQKAVQTIDGPLLILAGAGSGKTTTIVSRLAYLIDHVGIPAANTLTLTFTNKAAKEMRERALHLISSDTYPPLLCTFHKFGLLFLKFNIHLLDRQNNFVVIDTDDKKKILKRINSELPLQLLASEISRYK
;
A
#
# COMPACT_ATOMS: atom_id res chain seq x y z
N MET A 1 0.49 15.71 -21.08
CA MET A 1 -0.91 15.39 -21.39
C MET A 1 -1.06 14.06 -22.15
N GLU A 2 -0.45 13.88 -23.33
CA GLU A 2 -0.67 12.69 -24.18
C GLU A 2 -0.30 11.34 -23.53
N LYS A 3 0.87 11.21 -22.87
CA LYS A 3 1.29 9.92 -22.29
C LYS A 3 0.37 9.37 -21.20
N LEU A 4 -0.30 10.23 -20.43
CA LEU A 4 -1.07 9.81 -19.25
C LEU A 4 -2.41 9.16 -19.64
N PHE A 5 -3.03 9.69 -20.68
CA PHE A 5 -4.32 9.23 -21.20
C PHE A 5 -4.17 8.29 -22.41
N GLN A 6 -2.95 8.11 -22.93
CA GLN A 6 -2.66 7.12 -23.96
C GLN A 6 -3.10 5.73 -23.49
N ASN A 7 -3.98 5.09 -24.28
CA ASN A 7 -4.57 3.77 -24.02
C ASN A 7 -5.58 3.69 -22.86
N LEU A 8 -6.14 4.81 -22.41
CA LEU A 8 -7.29 4.79 -21.49
C LEU A 8 -8.61 4.92 -22.26
N ASN A 9 -9.58 4.05 -21.95
CA ASN A 9 -10.96 4.22 -22.44
C ASN A 9 -11.69 5.33 -21.67
N GLU A 10 -12.89 5.71 -22.13
CA GLU A 10 -13.66 6.82 -21.55
C GLU A 10 -13.93 6.65 -20.05
N ASP A 11 -14.30 5.46 -19.60
CA ASP A 11 -14.55 5.18 -18.17
C ASP A 11 -13.28 5.31 -17.33
N GLN A 12 -12.14 4.84 -17.84
CA GLN A 12 -10.85 4.97 -17.18
C GLN A 12 -10.41 6.43 -17.13
N GLN A 13 -10.60 7.20 -18.20
CA GLN A 13 -10.30 8.63 -18.23
C GLN A 13 -11.16 9.38 -17.20
N LYS A 14 -12.46 9.10 -17.15
CA LYS A 14 -13.38 9.65 -16.14
C LYS A 14 -12.92 9.30 -14.72
N ALA A 15 -12.52 8.05 -14.49
CA ALA A 15 -11.99 7.62 -13.19
C ALA A 15 -10.65 8.28 -12.84
N VAL A 16 -9.80 8.62 -13.81
CA VAL A 16 -8.55 9.36 -13.60
C VAL A 16 -8.82 10.82 -13.26
N GLN A 17 -9.78 11.46 -13.92
CA GLN A 17 -10.09 12.89 -13.82
C GLN A 17 -11.03 13.25 -12.65
N THR A 18 -11.72 12.29 -12.04
CA THR A 18 -12.63 12.56 -10.91
C THR A 18 -11.83 12.86 -9.64
N ILE A 19 -11.50 14.11 -9.34
CA ILE A 19 -10.56 14.43 -8.25
C ILE A 19 -11.21 14.27 -6.87
N ASP A 20 -12.34 14.95 -6.67
CA ASP A 20 -12.94 15.13 -5.36
C ASP A 20 -13.93 14.03 -4.99
N GLY A 21 -14.03 13.78 -3.68
CA GLY A 21 -14.99 12.85 -3.10
C GLY A 21 -14.62 11.36 -3.23
N PRO A 22 -15.42 10.48 -2.62
CA PRO A 22 -15.21 9.04 -2.70
C PRO A 22 -15.55 8.52 -4.10
N LEU A 23 -14.66 7.70 -4.66
CA LEU A 23 -14.82 7.04 -5.95
C LEU A 23 -14.64 5.53 -5.82
N LEU A 24 -15.64 4.76 -6.26
CA LEU A 24 -15.58 3.30 -6.36
C LEU A 24 -15.45 2.89 -7.83
N ILE A 25 -14.37 2.16 -8.17
CA ILE A 25 -14.14 1.64 -9.51
C ILE A 25 -14.38 0.13 -9.50
N LEU A 26 -15.47 -0.32 -10.14
CA LEU A 26 -15.76 -1.74 -10.35
C LEU A 26 -15.08 -2.21 -11.63
N ALA A 27 -14.22 -3.22 -11.54
CA ALA A 27 -13.33 -3.55 -12.65
C ALA A 27 -12.99 -5.05 -12.73
N GLY A 28 -13.39 -5.67 -13.85
CA GLY A 28 -13.17 -7.08 -14.15
C GLY A 28 -11.69 -7.46 -14.35
N ALA A 29 -11.42 -8.76 -14.47
CA ALA A 29 -10.09 -9.23 -14.84
C ALA A 29 -9.66 -8.63 -16.20
N GLY A 30 -8.39 -8.23 -16.32
CA GLY A 30 -7.86 -7.66 -17.57
C GLY A 30 -8.32 -6.23 -17.92
N SER A 31 -9.24 -5.62 -17.17
CA SER A 31 -9.83 -4.31 -17.51
C SER A 31 -8.94 -3.08 -17.26
N GLY A 32 -7.63 -3.26 -17.03
CA GLY A 32 -6.69 -2.16 -16.83
C GLY A 32 -6.70 -1.49 -15.44
N LYS A 33 -7.27 -2.12 -14.40
CA LYS A 33 -7.31 -1.60 -13.00
C LYS A 33 -6.04 -0.87 -12.56
N THR A 34 -4.91 -1.55 -12.68
CA THR A 34 -3.61 -1.04 -12.25
C THR A 34 -3.22 0.20 -13.04
N THR A 35 -3.44 0.18 -14.36
CA THR A 35 -3.19 1.33 -15.24
C THR A 35 -4.04 2.52 -14.83
N THR A 36 -5.33 2.33 -14.56
CA THR A 36 -6.23 3.40 -14.11
C THR A 36 -5.76 4.03 -12.80
N ILE A 37 -5.39 3.22 -11.80
CA ILE A 37 -4.91 3.73 -10.49
C ILE A 37 -3.60 4.50 -10.66
N VAL A 38 -2.65 3.98 -11.44
CA VAL A 38 -1.35 4.61 -11.65
C VAL A 38 -1.47 5.90 -12.45
N SER A 39 -2.27 5.92 -13.52
CA SER A 39 -2.57 7.15 -14.28
C SER A 39 -3.28 8.18 -13.43
N ARG A 40 -4.19 7.76 -12.53
CA ARG A 40 -4.86 8.66 -11.58
C ARG A 40 -3.85 9.30 -10.63
N LEU A 41 -2.93 8.52 -10.05
CA LEU A 41 -1.90 9.05 -9.17
C LEU A 41 -1.02 10.09 -9.89
N ALA A 42 -0.57 9.78 -11.11
CA ALA A 42 0.21 10.70 -11.91
C ALA A 42 -0.57 11.97 -12.28
N TYR A 43 -1.88 11.85 -12.55
CA TYR A 43 -2.74 12.99 -12.89
C TYR A 43 -2.89 13.94 -11.70
N LEU A 44 -3.14 13.39 -10.51
CA LEU A 44 -3.25 14.17 -9.28
C LEU A 44 -1.95 14.94 -8.98
N ILE A 45 -0.80 14.34 -9.24
CA ILE A 45 0.50 14.98 -8.97
C ILE A 45 0.85 16.02 -10.03
N ASP A 46 0.95 15.62 -11.29
CA ASP A 46 1.49 16.49 -12.35
C ASP A 46 0.47 17.50 -12.90
N HIS A 47 -0.82 17.14 -12.96
CA HIS A 47 -1.83 18.00 -13.61
C HIS A 47 -2.66 18.78 -12.59
N VAL A 48 -3.04 18.16 -11.48
CA VAL A 48 -3.78 18.84 -10.41
C VAL A 48 -2.84 19.62 -9.49
N GLY A 49 -1.56 19.23 -9.42
CA GLY A 49 -0.56 19.89 -8.57
C GLY A 49 -0.61 19.46 -7.11
N ILE A 50 -1.19 18.29 -6.80
CA ILE A 50 -1.17 17.75 -5.44
C ILE A 50 0.26 17.29 -5.12
N PRO A 51 0.88 17.78 -4.03
CA PRO A 51 2.20 17.31 -3.64
C PRO A 51 2.20 15.80 -3.45
N ALA A 52 3.18 15.10 -4.03
CA ALA A 52 3.26 13.64 -3.96
C ALA A 52 3.27 13.11 -2.51
N ALA A 53 3.83 13.87 -1.57
CA ALA A 53 3.82 13.56 -0.13
C ALA A 53 2.41 13.51 0.49
N ASN A 54 1.41 14.14 -0.15
CA ASN A 54 0.02 14.16 0.28
C ASN A 54 -0.82 13.04 -0.38
N THR A 55 -0.17 12.13 -1.09
CA THR A 55 -0.83 10.98 -1.74
C THR A 55 -0.46 9.67 -1.06
N LEU A 56 -1.42 8.75 -0.98
CA LEU A 56 -1.22 7.41 -0.45
C LEU A 56 -1.86 6.39 -1.40
N THR A 57 -1.05 5.47 -1.92
CA THR A 57 -1.53 4.35 -2.73
C THR A 57 -1.16 3.03 -2.06
N LEU A 58 -2.17 2.20 -1.78
CA LEU A 58 -2.02 0.93 -1.06
C LEU A 58 -2.30 -0.27 -1.97
N THR A 59 -1.55 -1.35 -1.76
CA THR A 59 -1.79 -2.65 -2.42
C THR A 59 -1.47 -3.82 -1.48
N PHE A 60 -1.82 -5.03 -1.87
CA PHE A 60 -1.67 -6.22 -1.02
C PHE A 60 -0.28 -6.86 -1.11
N THR A 61 0.38 -6.80 -2.27
CA THR A 61 1.64 -7.53 -2.50
C THR A 61 2.80 -6.59 -2.77
N ASN A 62 4.00 -7.00 -2.32
CA ASN A 62 5.23 -6.24 -2.60
C ASN A 62 5.52 -6.17 -4.10
N LYS A 63 5.19 -7.21 -4.87
CA LYS A 63 5.34 -7.23 -6.33
C LYS A 63 4.47 -6.16 -6.98
N ALA A 64 3.19 -6.09 -6.62
CA ALA A 64 2.29 -5.05 -7.14
C ALA A 64 2.76 -3.66 -6.73
N ALA A 65 3.21 -3.46 -5.49
CA ALA A 65 3.72 -2.17 -5.03
C ALA A 65 4.94 -1.73 -5.86
N LYS A 66 5.89 -2.63 -6.10
CA LYS A 66 7.08 -2.34 -6.91
C LYS A 66 6.70 -1.97 -8.35
N GLU A 67 5.87 -2.79 -8.99
CA GLU A 67 5.44 -2.61 -10.37
C GLU A 67 4.64 -1.31 -10.56
N MET A 68 3.68 -1.04 -9.67
CA MET A 68 2.88 0.18 -9.72
C MET A 68 3.73 1.43 -9.51
N ARG A 69 4.72 1.37 -8.61
CA ARG A 69 5.64 2.47 -8.36
C ARG A 69 6.51 2.76 -9.59
N GLU A 70 7.08 1.73 -10.21
CA GLU A 70 7.88 1.88 -11.43
C GLU A 70 7.04 2.51 -12.56
N ARG A 71 5.81 2.02 -12.78
CA ARG A 71 4.88 2.60 -13.75
C ARG A 71 4.52 4.04 -13.42
N ALA A 72 4.25 4.36 -12.16
CA ALA A 72 3.89 5.73 -11.75
C ALA A 72 5.04 6.71 -11.98
N LEU A 73 6.26 6.33 -11.62
CA LEU A 73 7.45 7.17 -11.83
C LEU A 73 7.76 7.40 -13.31
N HIS A 74 7.36 6.51 -14.21
CA HIS A 74 7.45 6.74 -15.65
C HIS A 74 6.41 7.72 -16.20
N LEU A 75 5.30 7.94 -15.47
CA LEU A 75 4.25 8.89 -15.85
C LEU A 75 4.43 10.26 -15.20
N ILE A 76 5.07 10.31 -14.02
CA ILE A 76 5.29 11.53 -13.23
C ILE A 76 6.56 12.25 -13.70
N SER A 77 6.53 13.58 -13.71
CA SER A 77 7.69 14.44 -13.99
C SER A 77 8.86 14.23 -13.00
N SER A 78 10.12 14.36 -13.48
CA SER A 78 11.34 13.93 -12.77
C SER A 78 11.65 14.66 -11.45
N ASP A 79 11.07 15.84 -11.23
CA ASP A 79 11.48 16.76 -10.16
C ASP A 79 10.63 16.58 -8.88
N THR A 80 9.80 15.55 -8.82
CA THR A 80 8.89 15.30 -7.71
C THR A 80 9.42 14.23 -6.75
N TYR A 81 9.27 14.45 -5.44
CA TYR A 81 9.53 13.42 -4.43
C TYR A 81 8.63 12.20 -4.72
N PRO A 82 9.14 10.95 -4.60
CA PRO A 82 8.34 9.78 -4.95
C PRO A 82 7.07 9.68 -4.09
N PRO A 83 5.89 9.44 -4.68
CA PRO A 83 4.67 9.26 -3.91
C PRO A 83 4.71 8.00 -3.04
N LEU A 84 3.96 8.01 -1.94
CA LEU A 84 3.89 6.85 -1.06
C LEU A 84 2.99 5.76 -1.67
N LEU A 85 3.64 4.84 -2.41
CA LEU A 85 3.02 3.65 -2.97
C LEU A 85 3.61 2.40 -2.32
N CYS A 86 2.83 1.74 -1.48
CA CYS A 86 3.34 0.61 -0.70
C CYS A 86 2.25 -0.41 -0.32
N THR A 87 2.64 -1.44 0.44
CA THR A 87 1.67 -2.40 0.98
C THR A 87 1.04 -1.88 2.26
N PHE A 88 -0.12 -2.42 2.64
CA PHE A 88 -0.75 -2.13 3.94
C PHE A 88 0.22 -2.35 5.12
N HIS A 89 0.97 -3.46 5.11
CA HIS A 89 1.96 -3.75 6.16
C HIS A 89 3.09 -2.72 6.18
N LYS A 90 3.60 -2.31 5.01
CA LYS A 90 4.65 -1.29 4.94
C LYS A 90 4.14 0.06 5.43
N PHE A 91 2.92 0.43 5.07
CA PHE A 91 2.28 1.63 5.58
C PHE A 91 2.11 1.58 7.10
N GLY A 92 1.56 0.49 7.65
CA GLY A 92 1.41 0.31 9.10
C GLY A 92 2.75 0.37 9.85
N LEU A 93 3.81 -0.23 9.29
CA LEU A 93 5.16 -0.13 9.84
C LEU A 93 5.65 1.33 9.88
N LEU A 94 5.51 2.07 8.78
CA LEU A 94 5.89 3.48 8.72
C LEU A 94 5.07 4.31 9.71
N PHE A 95 3.75 4.10 9.75
CA PHE A 95 2.84 4.78 10.65
C PHE A 95 3.27 4.60 12.11
N LEU A 96 3.56 3.36 12.54
CA LEU A 96 4.09 3.10 13.88
C LEU A 96 5.45 3.73 14.06
N LYS A 97 6.36 3.63 13.08
CA LYS A 97 7.68 4.27 13.20
C LYS A 97 7.60 5.78 13.43
N PHE A 98 6.61 6.46 12.86
CA PHE A 98 6.45 7.89 13.08
C PHE A 98 5.67 8.22 14.35
N ASN A 99 4.72 7.36 14.77
CA ASN A 99 3.71 7.73 15.77
C ASN A 99 3.69 6.85 17.03
N ILE A 100 4.52 5.82 17.16
CA ILE A 100 4.47 4.88 18.29
C ILE A 100 4.75 5.53 19.65
N HIS A 101 5.45 6.67 19.65
CA HIS A 101 5.69 7.47 20.84
C HIS A 101 4.39 7.97 21.50
N LEU A 102 3.29 8.10 20.74
CA LEU A 102 1.97 8.46 21.26
C LEU A 102 1.34 7.38 22.14
N LEU A 103 1.92 6.16 22.15
CA LEU A 103 1.53 5.05 23.01
C LEU A 103 2.53 4.85 24.17
N ASP A 104 3.36 5.85 24.46
CA ASP A 104 4.44 5.79 25.44
C ASP A 104 5.43 4.64 25.18
N ARG A 105 5.66 4.35 23.89
CA ARG A 105 6.52 3.25 23.43
C ARG A 105 7.69 3.76 22.60
N GLN A 106 8.84 3.11 22.77
CA GLN A 106 10.05 3.40 22.02
C GLN A 106 9.96 2.89 20.58
N ASN A 107 10.60 3.61 19.66
CA ASN A 107 10.61 3.30 18.22
C ASN A 107 11.67 2.23 17.82
N ASN A 108 11.95 1.29 18.70
CA ASN A 108 12.93 0.21 18.52
C ASN A 108 12.27 -1.16 18.51
N PHE A 109 10.98 -1.22 18.18
CA PHE A 109 10.23 -2.47 18.10
C PHE A 109 10.74 -3.37 16.96
N VAL A 110 10.63 -4.67 17.18
CA VAL A 110 11.00 -5.70 16.20
C VAL A 110 9.74 -6.27 15.57
N VAL A 111 9.73 -6.41 14.24
CA VAL A 111 8.66 -7.11 13.53
C VAL A 111 8.95 -8.60 13.62
N ILE A 112 8.06 -9.32 14.31
CA ILE A 112 8.16 -10.75 14.56
C ILE A 112 7.63 -11.50 13.33
N ASP A 113 8.43 -12.42 12.80
CA ASP A 113 8.00 -13.32 11.72
C ASP A 113 7.39 -14.63 12.25
N THR A 114 7.04 -15.53 11.32
CA THR A 114 6.42 -16.82 11.68
C THR A 114 7.36 -17.73 12.48
N ASP A 115 8.67 -17.67 12.25
CA ASP A 115 9.64 -18.51 12.96
C ASP A 115 9.97 -17.94 14.33
N ASP A 116 10.05 -16.62 14.46
CA ASP A 116 10.12 -15.94 15.75
C ASP A 116 8.88 -16.24 16.60
N LYS A 117 7.68 -16.21 16.00
CA LYS A 117 6.45 -16.63 16.68
C LYS A 117 6.55 -18.06 17.22
N LYS A 118 7.06 -19.02 16.42
CA LYS A 118 7.26 -20.40 16.88
C LYS A 118 8.26 -20.48 18.04
N LYS A 119 9.38 -19.76 17.94
CA LYS A 119 10.42 -19.73 18.99
C LYS A 119 9.87 -19.15 20.30
N ILE A 120 9.11 -18.06 20.23
CA ILE A 120 8.48 -17.44 21.39
C ILE A 120 7.49 -18.40 22.05
N LEU A 121 6.61 -19.03 21.26
CA LEU A 121 5.63 -19.98 21.78
C LEU A 121 6.31 -21.20 22.45
N LYS A 122 7.35 -21.75 21.82
CA LYS A 122 8.15 -22.85 22.42
C LYS A 122 8.82 -22.46 23.73
N ARG A 123 9.27 -21.21 23.87
CA ARG A 123 9.87 -20.70 25.12
C ARG A 123 8.84 -20.55 26.25
N ILE A 124 7.58 -20.26 25.92
CA ILE A 124 6.51 -20.14 26.91
C ILE A 124 6.11 -21.53 27.44
N ASN A 125 5.90 -22.50 26.55
CA ASN A 125 5.62 -23.88 26.95
C ASN A 125 5.97 -24.85 25.80
N SER A 126 6.92 -25.74 26.03
CA SER A 126 7.39 -26.72 25.04
C SER A 126 6.44 -27.91 24.85
N GLU A 127 5.54 -28.16 25.80
CA GLU A 127 4.62 -29.30 25.80
C GLU A 127 3.31 -29.00 25.08
N LEU A 128 2.98 -27.71 24.88
CA LEU A 128 1.75 -27.32 24.19
C LEU A 128 1.90 -27.45 22.66
N PRO A 129 0.93 -28.07 21.96
CA PRO A 129 0.94 -28.16 20.51
C PRO A 129 0.92 -26.77 19.87
N LEU A 130 1.99 -26.41 19.15
CA LEU A 130 2.12 -25.10 18.48
C LEU A 130 0.94 -24.76 17.56
N GLN A 131 0.37 -25.80 16.93
CA GLN A 131 -0.77 -25.65 16.01
C GLN A 131 -2.02 -25.17 16.76
N LEU A 132 -2.30 -25.73 17.95
CA LEU A 132 -3.44 -25.36 18.80
C LEU A 132 -3.28 -23.92 19.33
N LEU A 133 -2.10 -23.57 19.82
CA LEU A 133 -1.82 -22.20 20.28
C LEU A 133 -1.96 -21.19 19.14
N ALA A 134 -1.45 -21.51 17.95
CA ALA A 134 -1.54 -20.62 16.80
C ALA A 134 -2.99 -20.44 16.31
N SER A 135 -3.84 -21.48 16.37
CA SER A 135 -5.25 -21.37 16.02
C SER A 135 -6.02 -20.53 17.03
N GLU A 136 -5.80 -20.72 18.33
CA GLU A 136 -6.49 -19.93 19.35
C GLU A 136 -6.12 -18.45 19.29
N ILE A 137 -4.84 -18.10 19.13
CA ILE A 137 -4.43 -16.70 18.94
C ILE A 137 -5.11 -16.07 17.72
N SER A 138 -5.29 -16.84 16.64
CA SER A 138 -5.93 -16.35 15.42
C SER A 138 -7.42 -16.09 15.58
N ARG A 139 -8.09 -16.70 16.58
CA ARG A 139 -9.51 -16.47 16.88
C ARG A 139 -9.79 -15.13 17.57
N TYR A 140 -8.77 -14.53 18.19
CA TYR A 140 -8.87 -13.21 18.81
C TYR A 140 -8.56 -12.05 17.84
N LYS A 141 -8.40 -12.33 16.54
CA LYS A 141 -8.25 -11.32 15.50
C LYS A 141 -9.59 -10.75 15.07
#